data_AF-A0A1I0E8Z7-F1
#
_entry.id   AF-A0A1I0E8Z7-F1
#
_cell.length_a   1.000
_cell.length_b   1.000
_cell.length_c   1.000
_cell.angle_alpha   90.00
_cell.angle_beta   90.00
_cell.angle_gamma   90.00
#
_symmetry.space_group_name_H-M   'P 1'
#
loop_
_entity.id
_entity.type
_entity.pdbx_description
1 polymer ?
#
loop_
_entity_poly.entity_id
_entity_poly.type
_entity_poly.pdbx_seq_one_letter_code
_entity_poly.pdbx_strand_id
1 'polypeptide(L)' 'MTEPDERERFRHLPEPVRLEDTVEGVDTSPVPAADASDEREVLLRQAGG' A
#
# COMPACT_ATOMS: atom_id res chain seq x y z
N MET A 1 22.15 -40.52 -3.55
CA MET A 1 21.56 -39.29 -4.12
C MET A 1 21.48 -38.31 -2.98
N THR A 2 22.25 -37.22 -3.03
CA THR A 2 22.15 -36.14 -2.05
C THR A 2 20.87 -35.37 -2.37
N GLU A 3 19.96 -35.27 -1.40
CA GLU A 3 18.74 -34.47 -1.54
C GLU A 3 19.15 -33.00 -1.75
N PRO A 4 18.56 -32.29 -2.72
CA PRO A 4 18.87 -30.88 -2.94
C PRO A 4 18.50 -30.10 -1.67
N ASP A 5 19.46 -29.36 -1.12
CA ASP A 5 19.29 -28.61 0.12
C ASP A 5 18.24 -27.50 -0.09
N GLU A 6 17.04 -27.70 0.46
CA GLU A 6 15.89 -26.82 0.27
C GLU A 6 16.13 -25.41 0.82
N ARG A 7 17.09 -25.25 1.73
CA ARG A 7 17.44 -23.96 2.35
C ARG A 7 18.19 -23.06 1.38
N GLU A 8 18.84 -23.61 0.36
CA GLU A 8 19.50 -22.82 -0.68
C GLU A 8 18.51 -21.96 -1.48
N ARG A 9 17.25 -22.42 -1.63
CA ARG A 9 16.20 -21.66 -2.32
C ARG A 9 15.86 -20.35 -1.60
N PHE A 10 15.98 -20.32 -0.27
CA PHE A 10 15.61 -19.17 0.56
C PHE A 10 16.79 -18.29 0.95
N ARG A 11 18.02 -18.63 0.55
CA ARG A 11 19.21 -17.77 0.76
C ARG A 11 19.15 -16.48 -0.04
N HIS A 12 18.43 -16.50 -1.15
CA HIS A 12 18.20 -15.32 -1.99
C HIS A 12 16.70 -15.12 -2.14
N LEU A 13 16.25 -13.91 -1.81
CA LEU A 13 14.88 -13.51 -2.09
C LEU A 13 14.73 -13.24 -3.59
N PRO A 14 13.56 -13.52 -4.17
CA PRO A 14 13.25 -13.09 -5.53
C PRO A 14 13.27 -11.56 -5.63
N GLU A 15 13.40 -11.06 -6.86
CA GLU A 15 13.36 -9.62 -7.11
C GLU A 15 12.03 -9.03 -6.61
N PRO A 16 12.04 -7.89 -5.91
CA PRO A 16 10.81 -7.23 -5.47
C PRO A 16 9.95 -6.81 -6.66
N VAL A 17 8.65 -7.06 -6.54
CA VAL A 17 7.67 -6.55 -7.53
C VAL A 17 7.45 -5.07 -7.26
N ARG A 18 7.67 -4.22 -8.27
CA ARG A 18 7.45 -2.77 -8.17
C ARG A 18 6.05 -2.43 -8.67
N LEU A 19 5.52 -1.29 -8.25
CA LEU A 19 4.17 -0.88 -8.65
C LEU A 19 4.10 -0.72 -10.17
N GLU A 20 5.12 -0.10 -10.77
CA GLU A 20 5.30 0.02 -12.22
C GLU A 20 5.28 -1.31 -12.98
N ASP A 21 5.61 -2.43 -12.32
CA ASP A 21 5.55 -3.77 -12.93
C ASP A 21 4.13 -4.36 -12.92
N THR A 22 3.21 -3.75 -12.16
CA THR A 22 1.87 -4.30 -11.88
C THR A 22 0.72 -3.46 -12.43
N VAL A 23 0.99 -2.24 -12.88
CA VAL A 23 -0.03 -1.32 -13.38
C VAL A 23 0.30 -0.91 -14.81
N GLU A 24 -0.71 -0.88 -15.68
CA GLU A 24 -0.54 -0.42 -17.07
C GLU A 24 -0.49 1.12 -17.15
N GLY A 25 -1.10 1.80 -16.18
CA GLY A 25 -1.12 3.26 -16.09
C GLY A 25 -1.57 3.75 -14.72
N VAL A 26 -1.20 4.99 -14.40
CA VAL A 26 -1.56 5.66 -13.14
C VAL A 26 -2.53 6.78 -13.45
N ASP A 27 -3.71 6.75 -12.80
CA ASP A 27 -4.63 7.89 -12.85
C ASP A 27 -4.03 9.05 -12.03
N THR A 28 -3.76 10.16 -12.73
CA THR A 28 -3.21 11.39 -12.15
C THR A 28 -4.28 12.47 -12.02
N SER A 29 -5.54 12.12 -12.29
CA SER A 29 -6.66 13.04 -12.16
C SER A 29 -6.75 13.55 -10.72
N PRO A 30 -7.06 14.84 -10.53
CA PRO A 30 -7.25 15.37 -9.19
C PRO A 30 -8.41 14.63 -8.52
N VAL A 31 -8.11 13.96 -7.42
CA VAL A 31 -9.16 13.37 -6.58
C VAL A 31 -9.98 14.53 -6.02
N PRO A 32 -11.31 14.55 -6.24
CA PRO A 32 -12.15 15.58 -5.65
C PRO A 32 -11.95 15.54 -4.13
N ALA A 33 -11.68 16.71 -3.55
CA ALA A 33 -11.56 16.81 -2.11
C ALA A 33 -12.85 16.26 -1.49
N ALA A 34 -12.73 15.27 -0.60
CA ALA A 34 -13.83 14.94 0.27
C ALA A 34 -14.22 16.23 1.02
N ASP A 35 -15.51 16.49 1.20
CA ASP A 35 -16.02 17.54 2.09
C ASP A 35 -15.59 17.21 3.53
N ALA A 36 -14.30 17.43 3.83
CA ALA A 36 -13.67 17.14 5.11
C ALA A 36 -14.15 18.11 6.20
N SER A 37 -15.06 19.02 5.87
CA SER A 37 -15.56 20.03 6.79
C SER A 37 -16.54 19.46 7.80
N ASP A 38 -17.53 18.66 7.38
CA ASP A 38 -18.61 18.30 8.30
C ASP A 38 -18.20 17.24 9.32
N GLU A 39 -17.59 16.14 8.89
CA GLU A 39 -17.26 15.03 9.80
C GLU A 39 -16.12 15.39 10.77
N ARG A 40 -15.08 16.08 10.28
CA ARG A 40 -13.94 16.50 11.12
C ARG A 40 -14.37 17.55 12.15
N GLU A 41 -15.20 18.52 11.77
CA GLU A 41 -15.69 19.54 12.69
C GLU A 41 -16.58 18.92 13.79
N VAL A 42 -17.43 17.96 13.43
CA VAL A 42 -18.25 17.20 14.39
C VAL A 42 -17.37 16.44 15.38
N LEU A 43 -16.34 15.73 14.92
CA LEU A 43 -15.43 14.96 15.78
C LEU A 43 -14.62 15.85 16.73
N LEU A 44 -14.12 17.00 16.25
CA LEU A 44 -13.39 17.99 17.07
C LEU A 44 -14.29 18.59 18.16
N ARG A 45 -15.55 18.89 17.82
CA ARG A 45 -16.54 19.40 18.80
C ARG A 45 -16.87 18.36 19.87
N GLN A 46 -16.94 17.07 19.52
CA GLN A 46 -17.19 15.99 20.48
C GLN A 46 -16.01 15.73 21.42
N ALA A 47 -14.77 15.91 20.96
CA ALA A 47 -13.57 15.66 21.76
C ALA A 47 -13.20 16.80 22.73
N GLY A 48 -13.76 18.00 22.54
CA GLY A 48 -13.53 19.18 23.38
C GLY A 48 -14.61 19.46 24.43
N GLY A 49 -15.51 18.50 24.69
CA GLY A 49 -16.59 18.58 25.67
C GLY A 49 -16.25 17.94 27.01
#